data_AF-A0A929HDC7-F1
#
_entry.id   AF-A0A929HDC7-F1
#
_cell.length_a   1.000
_cell.length_b   1.000
_cell.length_c   1.000
_cell.angle_alpha   90.00
_cell.angle_beta   90.00
_cell.angle_gamma   90.00
#
_symmetry.space_group_name_H-M   'P 1'
#
loop_
_entity.id
_entity.type
_entity.pdbx_description
1 polymer ?
#
loop_
_entity_poly.entity_id
_entity_poly.type
_entity_poly.pdbx_seq_one_letter_code
_entity_poly.pdbx_strand_id
1 'polypeptide(L)'
;VKLTVHGFSWNETVDRLRRCLRNFVITGPKTTIPFYLELIDEPDFQKGNFDTSYLDTHAHLFEFKDQNTEINKLAKLIAEIHYKEENSYAI
;
A
#
# COMPACT_ATOMS: atom_id res chain seq x y z
N VAL A 1 13.09 -3.84 -1.47
CA VAL A 1 12.80 -4.71 -2.65
C VAL A 1 12.53 -3.80 -3.85
N LYS A 2 12.98 -4.16 -5.06
CA LYS A 2 12.68 -3.43 -6.29
C LYS A 2 11.61 -4.19 -7.08
N LEU A 3 10.51 -3.52 -7.43
CA LEU A 3 9.45 -4.05 -8.31
C LEU A 3 9.60 -3.42 -9.69
N THR A 4 9.63 -4.23 -10.75
CA THR A 4 9.68 -3.77 -12.14
C THR A 4 8.63 -4.53 -12.93
N VAL A 5 7.85 -3.80 -13.73
CA VAL A 5 6.75 -4.33 -14.54
C VAL A 5 6.96 -3.92 -15.98
N HIS A 6 6.61 -4.81 -16.91
CA HIS A 6 6.61 -4.53 -18.35
C HIS A 6 5.24 -4.88 -18.95
N GLY A 7 4.85 -4.13 -19.98
CA GLY A 7 3.68 -4.37 -20.82
C GLY A 7 3.93 -3.84 -22.23
N PHE A 8 3.09 -4.21 -23.20
CA PHE A 8 3.19 -3.74 -24.59
C PHE A 8 2.56 -2.35 -24.77
N SER A 9 1.72 -1.93 -23.82
CA SER A 9 1.14 -0.59 -23.76
C SER A 9 1.29 0.02 -22.36
N TRP A 10 1.11 1.33 -22.26
CA TRP A 10 1.10 2.03 -20.98
C TRP A 10 -0.01 1.51 -20.06
N ASN A 11 -1.25 1.43 -20.56
CA ASN A 11 -2.38 0.91 -19.80
C ASN A 11 -2.11 -0.51 -19.27
N GLU A 12 -1.59 -1.40 -20.11
CA GLU A 12 -1.24 -2.76 -19.66
C GLU A 12 -0.18 -2.74 -18.55
N THR A 13 0.82 -1.88 -18.68
CA THR A 13 1.89 -1.75 -17.67
C THR A 13 1.33 -1.23 -16.34
N VAL A 14 0.49 -0.20 -16.38
CA VAL A 14 -0.17 0.37 -15.19
C VAL A 14 -1.11 -0.65 -14.54
N ASP A 15 -1.89 -1.39 -15.32
CA ASP A 15 -2.80 -2.43 -14.80
C ASP A 15 -2.03 -3.59 -14.14
N ARG A 16 -0.94 -4.03 -14.76
CA ARG A 16 -0.04 -5.04 -14.18
C ARG A 16 0.58 -4.52 -12.89
N LEU A 17 1.05 -3.27 -12.87
CA LEU A 17 1.60 -2.63 -11.67
C LEU A 17 0.57 -2.55 -10.54
N ARG A 18 -0.67 -2.14 -10.84
CA ARG A 18 -1.78 -2.13 -9.88
C ARG A 18 -2.01 -3.50 -9.26
N ARG A 19 -2.06 -4.54 -10.09
CA ARG A 19 -2.22 -5.92 -9.61
C ARG A 19 -1.05 -6.37 -8.73
N CYS A 20 0.18 -6.07 -9.14
CA CYS A 20 1.38 -6.41 -8.38
C CYS A 20 1.40 -5.73 -7.01
N LEU A 21 1.10 -4.43 -6.94
CA LEU A 21 1.08 -3.68 -5.69
C LEU A 21 -0.01 -4.16 -4.74
N ARG A 22 -1.21 -4.50 -5.24
CA ARG A 22 -2.30 -5.06 -4.43
C ARG A 22 -1.98 -6.44 -3.86
N ASN A 23 -1.20 -7.24 -4.59
CA ASN A 23 -0.78 -8.57 -4.13
C ASN A 23 0.50 -8.55 -3.28
N PHE A 24 1.13 -7.39 -3.12
CA PHE A 24 2.36 -7.25 -2.35
C PHE A 24 2.03 -7.23 -0.86
N VAL A 25 2.18 -8.37 -0.19
CA VAL A 25 1.93 -8.49 1.25
C VAL A 25 3.25 -8.37 2.01
N ILE A 26 3.43 -7.24 2.69
CA ILE A 26 4.52 -7.02 3.64
C ILE A 26 3.87 -6.72 5.00
N THR A 27 4.17 -7.53 6.00
CA THR A 27 3.64 -7.39 7.36
C THR A 27 4.75 -6.93 8.30
N GLY A 28 4.41 -6.07 9.26
CA GLY A 28 5.34 -5.52 10.24
C GLY A 28 5.68 -4.05 10.01
N PRO A 29 6.62 -3.71 9.11
CA PRO A 29 6.99 -2.32 8.86
C PRO A 29 5.95 -1.59 8.00
N LYS A 30 5.83 -0.28 8.20
CA LYS A 30 5.10 0.60 7.28
C LYS A 30 5.80 0.62 5.92
N THR A 31 5.01 0.64 4.86
CA THR A 31 5.53 0.63 3.48
C THR A 31 4.95 1.79 2.68
N THR A 32 5.59 2.11 1.57
CA THR A 32 5.13 3.11 0.59
C THR A 32 4.11 2.54 -0.41
N ILE A 33 3.68 1.29 -0.26
CA ILE A 33 2.70 0.66 -1.14
C ILE A 33 1.39 1.48 -1.25
N PRO A 34 0.80 2.00 -0.15
CA PRO A 34 -0.43 2.79 -0.25
C PRO A 34 -0.27 4.06 -1.08
N PHE A 35 0.88 4.75 -0.97
CA PHE A 35 1.20 5.91 -1.81
C PHE A 35 1.23 5.54 -3.31
N TYR A 36 1.92 4.46 -3.66
CA TYR A 36 1.98 4.02 -5.06
C TYR A 36 0.61 3.57 -5.60
N LEU A 37 -0.26 3.03 -4.74
CA LEU A 37 -1.63 2.68 -5.13
C LEU A 37 -2.47 3.93 -5.42
N GLU A 38 -2.29 5.02 -4.67
CA GLU A 38 -2.96 6.29 -4.96
C GLU A 38 -2.44 6.89 -6.27
N LEU A 39 -1.11 6.92 -6.44
CA LEU A 39 -0.47 7.47 -7.64
C LEU A 39 -0.92 6.80 -8.94
N ILE A 40 -1.06 5.47 -8.97
CA ILE A 40 -1.51 4.75 -10.17
C ILE A 40 -3.00 4.92 -10.47
N ASP A 41 -3.78 5.32 -9.47
CA ASP A 41 -5.22 5.57 -9.62
C ASP A 41 -5.49 7.01 -10.09
N GLU A 42 -4.47 7.90 -10.09
CA GLU A 42 -4.57 9.25 -10.65
C GLU A 42 -4.83 9.25 -12.17
N PRO A 43 -5.79 10.08 -12.65
CA PRO A 43 -6.13 10.17 -14.06
C PRO A 43 -4.95 10.62 -14.95
N ASP A 44 -4.13 11.56 -14.47
CA ASP A 44 -3.02 12.11 -15.25
C ASP A 44 -1.85 11.12 -15.33
N PHE A 45 -1.59 10.36 -14.26
CA PHE A 45 -0.66 9.24 -14.29
C PHE A 45 -1.13 8.15 -15.27
N GLN A 46 -2.41 7.78 -15.26
CA GLN A 46 -2.97 6.79 -16.20
C GLN A 46 -2.90 7.24 -17.66
N LYS A 47 -2.95 8.55 -17.93
CA LYS A 47 -2.76 9.11 -19.28
C LYS A 47 -1.29 9.29 -19.66
N GLY A 48 -0.35 9.07 -18.74
CA GLY A 48 1.07 9.31 -18.96
C GLY A 48 1.44 10.80 -18.98
N ASN A 49 0.60 11.67 -18.41
CA ASN A 49 0.77 13.11 -18.37
C ASN A 49 1.36 13.53 -17.01
N PHE A 50 2.66 13.32 -16.81
CA PHE A 50 3.36 13.70 -15.59
C PHE A 50 4.80 14.11 -15.88
N ASP A 51 5.36 14.91 -14.98
CA ASP A 51 6.74 15.38 -15.03
C ASP A 51 7.44 15.20 -13.67
N THR A 52 8.65 15.75 -13.54
CA THR A 52 9.44 15.66 -12.30
C THR A 52 8.85 16.45 -11.12
N SER A 53 7.94 17.38 -11.38
CA SER A 53 7.26 18.23 -10.39
C SER A 53 5.84 17.76 -10.09
N TYR A 54 5.42 16.62 -10.64
CA TYR A 54 4.07 16.09 -10.48
C TYR A 54 3.66 15.94 -9.01
N LEU A 55 4.58 15.49 -8.15
CA LEU A 55 4.28 15.32 -6.72
C LEU A 55 4.11 16.65 -5.98
N ASP A 56 4.72 17.73 -6.45
CA ASP A 56 4.59 19.06 -5.84
C ASP A 56 3.18 19.65 -6.08
N THR A 57 2.55 19.26 -7.20
CA THR A 57 1.22 19.73 -7.59
C THR A 57 0.08 18.82 -7.11
N HIS A 58 0.40 17.59 -6.69
CA HIS A 58 -0.55 16.56 -6.25
C HIS A 58 -0.31 16.18 -4.77
N ALA A 59 -0.30 17.18 -3.89
CA ALA A 59 -0.02 16.98 -2.46
C ALA A 59 -1.01 16.02 -1.77
N HIS A 60 -2.23 15.87 -2.31
CA HIS A 60 -3.23 14.92 -1.79
C HIS A 60 -2.77 13.46 -1.88
N LEU A 61 -1.81 13.14 -2.75
CA LEU A 61 -1.23 11.80 -2.84
C LEU A 61 -0.53 11.35 -1.56
N PHE A 62 -0.15 12.28 -0.68
CA PHE A 62 0.43 11.96 0.62
C PHE A 62 -0.62 11.68 1.71
N GLU A 63 -1.91 11.90 1.43
CA GLU A 63 -3.03 11.62 2.33
C GLU A 63 -3.53 10.17 2.24
N PHE A 64 -2.65 9.23 1.93
CA PHE A 64 -2.99 7.81 1.83
C PHE A 64 -3.31 7.20 3.20
N LYS A 65 -4.33 6.34 3.25
CA LYS A 65 -4.72 5.66 4.48
C LYS A 65 -3.80 4.47 4.76
N ASP A 66 -3.30 4.40 6.00
CA ASP A 66 -2.60 3.22 6.48
C ASP A 66 -3.58 2.03 6.50
N GLN A 67 -3.24 0.95 5.80
CA GLN A 67 -4.08 -0.24 5.63
C GLN A 67 -4.00 -1.14 6.88
N ASN A 68 -4.23 -0.55 8.06
CA ASN A 68 -4.17 -1.26 9.33
C ASN A 68 -5.50 -2.00 9.55
N THR A 69 -5.57 -3.22 9.04
CA THR A 69 -6.79 -4.04 9.07
C THR A 69 -7.13 -4.48 10.50
N GLU A 70 -8.42 -4.71 10.76
CA GLU A 70 -8.87 -5.32 12.03
C GLU A 70 -8.17 -6.67 12.29
N ILE A 71 -7.85 -7.40 11.21
CA ILE A 71 -7.09 -8.66 11.28
C ILE A 71 -5.70 -8.43 11.88
N ASN A 72 -4.98 -7.37 11.47
CA ASN A 72 -3.67 -7.05 12.03
C ASN A 72 -3.75 -6.65 13.51
N LYS A 73 -4.82 -5.92 13.90
CA LYS A 73 -5.07 -5.58 15.30
C LYS A 73 -5.32 -6.83 16.15
N LEU A 74 -6.14 -7.76 15.65
CA LEU A 74 -6.42 -9.04 16.29
C LEU A 74 -5.17 -9.91 16.39
N ALA A 75 -4.39 -10.03 15.31
CA ALA A 75 -3.14 -10.78 15.30
C ALA A 75 -2.15 -10.22 16.33
N LYS A 76 -2.05 -8.89 16.44
CA LYS A 76 -1.23 -8.23 17.46
C LYS A 76 -1.72 -8.54 18.87
N LEU A 77 -3.02 -8.49 19.11
CA LEU A 77 -3.62 -8.82 20.40
C LEU A 77 -3.35 -10.28 20.80
N ILE A 78 -3.55 -11.24 19.88
CA ILE A 78 -3.27 -12.65 20.13
C ILE A 78 -1.79 -12.87 20.44
N ALA A 79 -0.88 -12.23 19.68
CA ALA A 79 0.55 -12.30 19.94
C ALA A 79 0.92 -11.74 21.32
N GLU A 80 0.27 -10.65 21.75
CA GLU A 80 0.50 -10.05 23.07
C GLU A 80 0.02 -10.96 24.21
N ILE A 81 -1.18 -11.53 24.10
CA ILE A 81 -1.71 -12.48 25.09
C ILE A 81 -0.82 -13.72 25.16
N HIS A 82 -0.40 -14.25 24.02
CA HIS A 82 0.49 -15.42 23.97
C HIS A 82 1.84 -15.12 24.64
N TYR A 83 2.42 -13.94 24.38
CA TYR A 83 3.68 -13.53 24.99
C TYR A 83 3.58 -13.34 26.51
N LYS A 84 2.46 -12.82 27.01
CA LYS A 84 2.24 -12.57 28.44
C LYS A 84 1.77 -13.80 29.22
N GLU A 85 1.34 -14.86 28.54
CA GLU A 85 0.69 -16.06 29.11
C GLU A 85 -0.59 -15.78 29.90
N GLU A 86 -1.05 -14.53 29.95
CA GLU A 86 -2.25 -14.08 30.67
C GLU A 86 -3.09 -13.17 29.78
N ASN A 87 -4.42 -13.35 29.83
CA ASN A 87 -5.37 -12.49 29.13
C ASN A 87 -6.02 -11.50 30.11
N SER A 88 -5.49 -10.28 30.19
CA SER A 88 -6.03 -9.21 31.06
C SER A 88 -7.44 -8.74 30.66
N TYR A 89 -7.97 -9.18 29.52
CA TYR A 89 -9.31 -8.86 29.03
C TYR A 89 -10.31 -10.02 29.18
N ALA A 90 -9.87 -11.18 29.67
CA ALA A 90 -10.79 -12.24 30.07
C ALA A 90 -11.42 -11.86 31.43
N ILE A 91 -12.76 -11.85 31.48
CA ILE A 91 -13.55 -11.71 32.71
C ILE A 91 -13.68 -13.08 33.36
#